data_AF-A0A2V5QLH3-F1
#
_entry.id   AF-A0A2V5QLH3-F1
#
_cell.length_a   1.000
_cell.length_b   1.000
_cell.length_c   1.000
_cell.angle_alpha   90.00
_cell.angle_beta   90.00
_cell.angle_gamma   90.00
#
_symmetry.space_group_name_H-M   'P 1'
#
loop_
_entity.id
_entity.type
_entity.pdbx_description
1 polymer ?
#
loop_
_entity_poly.entity_id
_entity_poly.type
_entity_poly.pdbx_seq_one_letter_code
_entity_poly.pdbx_strand_id
1 'polypeptide(L)'
;DHAAAAVAKSGVSVFAWKGESLEDDWWCTYQAISHPNGKGPQLIVDDGGDATLLIHKGYELEEGSDWAKSKSANKEEQVIKDLLLEIQRENPYRWHEIVKEWRGVSEETTTGVHRLYKMHQENRLLVPAINVNDSVTKSKF
;
A
#
# COMPACT_ATOMS: atom_id res chain seq x y z
N ASP A 1 11.71 14.13 -9.72
CA ASP A 1 11.05 14.70 -10.91
C ASP A 1 11.66 14.25 -12.24
N HIS A 2 12.93 14.54 -12.56
CA HIS A 2 13.50 14.11 -13.87
C HIS A 2 13.49 12.58 -14.06
N ALA A 3 13.74 11.80 -13.01
CA ALA A 3 13.62 10.34 -13.04
C ALA A 3 12.17 9.89 -13.30
N ALA A 4 11.21 10.43 -12.53
CA ALA A 4 9.78 10.17 -12.71
C ALA A 4 9.31 10.50 -14.14
N ALA A 5 9.71 11.65 -14.68
CA ALA A 5 9.39 12.05 -16.05
C ALA A 5 10.01 11.12 -17.11
N ALA A 6 11.27 10.69 -16.92
CA ALA A 6 11.92 9.77 -17.84
C ALA A 6 11.25 8.39 -17.87
N VAL A 7 10.83 7.88 -16.71
CA VAL A 7 10.08 6.62 -16.60
C VAL A 7 8.68 6.77 -17.19
N ALA A 8 7.96 7.85 -16.89
CA ALA A 8 6.65 8.11 -17.48
C ALA A 8 6.70 8.19 -19.01
N LYS A 9 7.77 8.79 -19.57
CA LYS A 9 7.99 8.88 -21.02
C LYS A 9 8.18 7.51 -21.69
N SER A 10 8.57 6.45 -20.96
CA SER A 10 8.68 5.09 -21.49
C SER A 10 7.33 4.35 -21.57
N GLY A 11 6.25 4.97 -21.07
CA GLY A 11 4.90 4.39 -21.07
C GLY A 11 4.52 3.67 -19.77
N VAL A 12 5.38 3.72 -18.75
CA VAL A 12 5.06 3.22 -17.41
C VAL A 12 4.31 4.31 -16.63
N SER A 13 3.18 3.97 -16.00
CA SER A 13 2.46 4.91 -15.15
C SER A 13 3.29 5.28 -13.92
N VAL A 14 3.45 6.58 -13.65
CA VAL A 14 4.20 7.10 -12.50
C VAL A 14 3.36 8.17 -11.81
N PHE A 15 3.18 8.02 -10.51
CA PHE A 15 2.47 8.96 -9.64
C PHE A 15 3.44 9.34 -8.51
N ALA A 16 4.30 10.32 -8.78
CA ALA A 16 5.31 10.80 -7.82
C ALA A 16 5.93 12.13 -8.26
N TRP A 17 6.18 13.05 -7.33
CA TRP A 17 6.95 14.28 -7.51
C TRP A 17 7.58 14.75 -6.20
N LYS A 18 8.59 15.60 -6.29
CA LYS A 18 9.23 16.16 -5.10
C LYS A 18 8.32 17.22 -4.46
N GLY A 19 8.04 17.05 -3.17
CA GLY A 19 7.25 18.02 -2.39
C GLY A 19 5.75 17.75 -2.38
N GLU A 20 5.35 16.48 -2.54
CA GLU A 20 4.00 15.99 -2.29
C GLU A 20 3.47 16.39 -0.90
N SER A 21 2.17 16.66 -0.82
CA SER A 21 1.44 16.66 0.46
C SER A 21 1.18 15.22 0.93
N LEU A 22 0.72 15.05 2.17
CA LEU A 22 0.31 13.72 2.65
C LEU A 22 -0.88 13.18 1.85
N GLU A 23 -1.81 14.05 1.48
CA GLU A 23 -2.96 13.72 0.64
C GLU A 23 -2.52 13.24 -0.75
N ASP A 24 -1.53 13.91 -1.35
CA ASP A 24 -0.97 13.51 -2.65
C ASP A 24 -0.27 12.15 -2.56
N ASP A 25 0.55 11.92 -1.52
CA ASP A 25 1.31 10.69 -1.34
C ASP A 25 0.40 9.44 -1.20
N TRP A 26 -0.65 9.54 -0.38
CA TRP A 26 -1.63 8.46 -0.25
C TRP A 26 -2.50 8.29 -1.49
N TRP A 27 -2.81 9.38 -2.20
CA TRP A 27 -3.46 9.30 -3.50
C TRP A 27 -2.57 8.58 -4.52
N CYS A 28 -1.29 8.94 -4.61
CA CYS A 28 -0.28 8.31 -5.47
C CYS A 28 -0.15 6.81 -5.15
N THR A 29 -0.13 6.45 -3.87
CA THR A 29 -0.11 5.06 -3.40
C THR A 29 -1.33 4.30 -3.92
N TYR A 30 -2.53 4.87 -3.82
CA TYR A 30 -3.74 4.24 -4.37
C TYR A 30 -3.72 4.13 -5.90
N GLN A 31 -3.23 5.16 -6.61
CA GLN A 31 -3.09 5.11 -8.07
C GLN A 31 -2.11 4.01 -8.50
N ALA A 32 -0.99 3.85 -7.79
CA ALA A 32 0.03 2.85 -8.10
C ALA A 32 -0.51 1.41 -7.99
N ILE A 33 -1.42 1.13 -7.05
CA ILE A 33 -2.07 -0.19 -6.91
C ILE A 33 -3.37 -0.32 -7.74
N SER A 34 -3.75 0.70 -8.50
CA SER A 34 -4.98 0.73 -9.29
C SER A 34 -4.70 0.50 -10.77
N HIS A 35 -4.77 -0.77 -11.16
CA HIS A 35 -4.52 -1.19 -12.54
C HIS A 35 -5.77 -1.03 -13.42
N PRO A 36 -5.59 -0.96 -14.76
CA PRO A 36 -6.71 -0.87 -15.70
C PRO A 36 -7.76 -1.98 -15.53
N ASN A 37 -9.01 -1.67 -15.89
CA ASN A 37 -10.15 -2.57 -15.78
C ASN A 37 -10.49 -2.97 -14.33
N GLY A 38 -10.24 -2.07 -13.37
CA GLY A 38 -10.56 -2.30 -11.95
C GLY A 38 -9.65 -3.33 -11.26
N LYS A 39 -8.56 -3.74 -11.89
CA LYS A 39 -7.65 -4.74 -11.32
C LYS A 39 -6.73 -4.14 -10.26
N GLY A 40 -6.18 -5.01 -9.42
CA GLY A 40 -5.06 -4.72 -8.53
C GLY A 40 -3.74 -5.32 -9.04
N PRO A 41 -2.64 -5.10 -8.30
CA PRO A 41 -1.37 -5.77 -8.54
C PRO A 41 -1.46 -7.26 -8.17
N GLN A 42 -0.75 -8.10 -8.94
CA GLN A 42 -0.49 -9.49 -8.54
C GLN A 42 0.72 -9.59 -7.61
N LEU A 43 1.66 -8.65 -7.70
CA LEU A 43 2.86 -8.57 -6.87
C LEU A 43 3.08 -7.11 -6.50
N ILE A 44 3.57 -6.88 -5.28
CA ILE A 44 3.99 -5.56 -4.80
C ILE A 44 5.47 -5.60 -4.48
N VAL A 45 6.18 -4.54 -4.89
CA VAL A 45 7.49 -4.18 -4.36
C VAL A 45 7.24 -3.00 -3.43
N ASP A 46 7.55 -3.17 -2.15
CA ASP A 46 7.22 -2.21 -1.10
C ASP A 46 8.50 -1.76 -0.37
N ASP A 47 8.50 -0.50 0.06
CA ASP A 47 9.55 0.10 0.88
C ASP A 47 8.86 0.90 1.98
N GLY A 48 8.88 0.37 3.20
CA GLY A 48 8.23 0.96 4.37
C GLY A 48 6.85 0.36 4.67
N GLY A 49 6.25 -0.33 3.70
CA GLY A 49 5.06 -1.16 3.88
C GLY A 49 3.73 -0.41 3.74
N ASP A 50 3.71 0.76 3.08
CA ASP A 50 2.51 1.60 3.00
C ASP A 50 1.49 1.10 1.98
N ALA A 51 1.93 0.59 0.83
CA ALA A 51 1.04 -0.07 -0.12
C ALA A 51 0.40 -1.32 0.50
N THR A 52 1.21 -2.11 1.20
CA THR A 52 0.75 -3.28 1.97
C THR A 52 -0.24 -2.86 3.05
N LEU A 53 0.05 -1.80 3.82
CA LEU A 53 -0.83 -1.28 4.87
C LEU A 53 -2.18 -0.85 4.29
N LEU A 54 -2.17 -0.11 3.18
CA LEU A 54 -3.38 0.41 2.55
C LEU A 54 -4.32 -0.74 2.15
N ILE A 55 -3.78 -1.79 1.50
CA ILE A 55 -4.57 -2.95 1.09
C ILE A 55 -5.14 -3.70 2.31
N HIS A 56 -4.33 -3.94 3.34
CA HIS A 56 -4.81 -4.63 4.56
C HIS A 56 -5.90 -3.81 5.27
N LYS A 57 -5.73 -2.49 5.40
CA LYS A 57 -6.72 -1.61 6.04
C LYS A 57 -8.01 -1.47 5.24
N GLY A 58 -7.90 -1.41 3.92
CA GLY A 58 -9.07 -1.44 3.05
C GLY A 58 -9.83 -2.76 3.14
N TYR A 59 -9.11 -3.90 3.13
CA TYR A 59 -9.72 -5.21 3.30
C TYR A 59 -10.41 -5.33 4.67
N GLU A 60 -9.76 -4.91 5.76
CA GLU A 60 -10.35 -4.86 7.10
C GLU A 60 -11.62 -4.01 7.15
N LEU A 61 -11.63 -2.86 6.48
CA LEU A 61 -12.79 -1.98 6.40
C LEU A 61 -13.97 -2.67 5.70
N GLU A 62 -13.72 -3.39 4.60
CA GLU A 62 -14.74 -4.17 3.90
C GLU A 62 -15.24 -5.37 4.72
N GLU A 63 -14.38 -5.93 5.57
CA GLU A 63 -14.74 -6.97 6.57
C GLU A 63 -15.46 -6.41 7.81
N GLY A 64 -15.78 -5.11 7.82
CA GLY A 64 -16.60 -4.48 8.86
C GLY A 64 -15.80 -3.81 10.00
N SER A 65 -14.50 -3.63 9.85
CA SER A 65 -13.70 -2.85 10.81
C SER A 65 -14.14 -1.38 10.84
N ASP A 66 -14.41 -0.87 12.03
CA ASP A 66 -14.71 0.56 12.24
C ASP A 66 -13.45 1.41 12.46
N TRP A 67 -12.24 0.85 12.27
CA TRP A 67 -10.99 1.59 12.46
C TRP A 67 -10.94 2.87 11.62
N ALA A 68 -11.38 2.84 10.36
CA ALA A 68 -11.39 4.01 9.49
C ALA A 68 -12.36 5.12 9.95
N LYS A 69 -13.36 4.78 10.79
CA LYS A 69 -14.33 5.72 11.36
C LYS A 69 -13.92 6.21 12.75
N SER A 70 -12.85 5.65 13.32
CA SER A 70 -12.35 6.02 14.65
C SER A 70 -11.50 7.28 14.62
N LYS A 71 -11.34 7.93 15.78
CA LYS A 71 -10.46 9.09 15.93
C LYS A 71 -9.01 8.74 15.52
N SER A 72 -8.43 9.57 14.66
CA SER A 72 -7.04 9.42 14.19
C SER A 72 -6.04 9.85 15.24
N ALA A 73 -4.89 9.16 15.32
CA ALA A 73 -3.82 9.53 16.23
C ALA A 73 -2.98 10.71 15.72
N ASN A 74 -2.88 10.86 14.39
CA ASN A 74 -2.14 11.94 13.75
C ASN A 74 -2.78 12.32 12.39
N LYS A 75 -2.20 13.33 11.72
CA LYS A 75 -2.70 13.85 10.44
C LYS A 75 -2.60 12.85 9.30
N GLU A 76 -1.51 12.10 9.22
CA GLU A 76 -1.30 11.09 8.18
C GLU A 76 -2.33 9.96 8.29
N GLU A 77 -2.56 9.45 9.51
CA GLU A 77 -3.60 8.45 9.76
C GLU A 77 -4.98 8.98 9.36
N GLN A 78 -5.28 10.26 9.60
CA GLN A 78 -6.53 10.86 9.14
C GLN A 78 -6.66 10.81 7.62
N VAL A 79 -5.60 11.14 6.88
CA VAL A 79 -5.59 11.10 5.40
C VAL A 79 -5.85 9.67 4.90
N ILE A 80 -5.19 8.66 5.48
CA ILE A 80 -5.42 7.25 5.12
C ILE A 80 -6.89 6.88 5.33
N LYS A 81 -7.45 7.23 6.50
CA LYS A 81 -8.84 6.90 6.83
C LYS A 81 -9.83 7.58 5.90
N ASP A 82 -9.62 8.86 5.59
CA ASP A 82 -10.48 9.61 4.68
C ASP A 82 -10.45 8.97 3.27
N LEU A 83 -9.26 8.61 2.77
CA LEU A 83 -9.09 7.92 1.49
C LEU A 83 -9.81 6.56 1.46
N LEU A 84 -9.68 5.75 2.52
CA LEU A 84 -10.34 4.44 2.61
C LEU A 84 -11.87 4.57 2.58
N LEU A 85 -12.42 5.55 3.28
CA LEU A 85 -13.87 5.81 3.31
C LEU A 85 -14.38 6.35 1.95
N GLU A 86 -13.58 7.18 1.28
CA GLU A 86 -13.88 7.63 -0.08
C GLU A 86 -13.94 6.46 -1.06
N ILE A 87 -12.91 5.59 -1.05
CA ILE A 87 -12.86 4.40 -1.91
C ILE A 87 -14.03 3.45 -1.62
N GLN A 88 -14.34 3.20 -0.35
CA GLN A 88 -15.47 2.35 0.04
C GLN A 88 -16.82 2.89 -0.48
N ARG A 89 -16.99 4.22 -0.51
CA ARG A 89 -18.20 4.87 -1.04
C ARG A 89 -18.32 4.70 -2.56
N GLU A 90 -17.21 4.66 -3.28
CA GLU A 90 -17.17 4.47 -4.73
C GLU A 90 -17.33 3.01 -5.14
N ASN A 91 -16.61 2.11 -4.47
CA ASN A 91 -16.69 0.66 -4.67
C ASN A 91 -16.50 -0.06 -3.32
N PRO A 92 -17.56 -0.65 -2.75
CA PRO A 92 -17.49 -1.34 -1.46
C PRO A 92 -16.81 -2.71 -1.51
N TYR A 93 -16.37 -3.17 -2.69
CA TYR A 93 -15.66 -4.44 -2.89
C TYR A 93 -14.24 -4.26 -3.45
N ARG A 94 -13.75 -3.02 -3.53
CA ARG A 94 -12.47 -2.67 -4.15
C ARG A 94 -11.32 -3.48 -3.59
N TRP A 95 -11.24 -3.64 -2.28
CA TRP A 95 -10.11 -4.27 -1.61
C TRP A 95 -10.18 -5.79 -1.69
N HIS A 96 -11.37 -6.39 -1.55
CA HIS A 96 -11.59 -7.81 -1.84
C HIS A 96 -11.17 -8.17 -3.28
N GLU A 97 -11.51 -7.33 -4.26
CA GLU A 97 -11.12 -7.52 -5.66
C GLU A 97 -9.59 -7.45 -5.87
N ILE A 98 -8.91 -6.51 -5.21
CA ILE A 98 -7.44 -6.43 -5.23
C ILE A 98 -6.81 -7.69 -4.60
N VAL A 99 -7.23 -8.03 -3.39
CA VAL A 99 -6.62 -9.12 -2.59
C VAL A 99 -6.77 -10.46 -3.29
N LYS A 100 -7.89 -10.69 -4.00
CA LYS A 100 -8.14 -11.95 -4.73
C LYS A 100 -7.02 -12.35 -5.69
N GLU A 101 -6.37 -11.38 -6.34
CA GLU A 101 -5.31 -11.63 -7.32
C GLU A 101 -3.90 -11.36 -6.77
N TRP A 102 -3.79 -10.76 -5.59
CA TRP A 102 -2.51 -10.45 -4.96
C TRP A 102 -1.82 -11.72 -4.45
N ARG A 103 -0.61 -11.98 -4.93
CA ARG A 103 0.15 -13.22 -4.69
C ARG A 103 1.32 -13.05 -3.74
N GLY A 104 1.75 -11.81 -3.47
CA GLY A 104 2.81 -11.55 -2.52
C GLY A 104 3.41 -10.17 -2.60
N VAL A 105 4.27 -9.89 -1.61
CA VAL A 105 5.02 -8.63 -1.49
C VAL A 105 6.49 -8.92 -1.23
N SER A 106 7.38 -8.14 -1.83
CA SER A 106 8.79 -8.03 -1.42
C SER A 106 9.00 -6.70 -0.72
N GLU A 107 9.46 -6.73 0.53
CA GLU A 107 9.65 -5.55 1.37
C GLU A 107 11.12 -5.24 1.62
N GLU A 108 11.50 -4.01 1.32
CA GLU A 108 12.88 -3.56 1.30
C GLU A 108 13.40 -3.05 2.64
N THR A 109 12.59 -2.49 3.55
CA THR A 109 13.11 -1.83 4.76
C THR A 109 12.77 -2.50 6.07
N THR A 110 13.61 -2.25 7.07
CA THR A 110 13.41 -2.71 8.45
C THR A 110 12.02 -2.34 8.99
N THR A 111 11.54 -1.12 8.72
CA THR A 111 10.22 -0.66 9.18
C THR A 111 9.09 -1.49 8.58
N GLY A 112 9.08 -1.67 7.26
CA GLY A 112 8.07 -2.48 6.59
C GLY A 112 8.15 -3.96 7.01
N VAL A 113 9.36 -4.50 7.16
CA VAL A 113 9.58 -5.88 7.67
C VAL A 113 8.99 -6.05 9.07
N HIS A 114 9.18 -5.10 9.98
CA HIS A 114 8.55 -5.16 11.31
C HIS A 114 7.02 -5.15 11.23
N ARG A 115 6.43 -4.35 10.33
CA ARG A 115 4.98 -4.35 10.08
C ARG A 115 4.50 -5.71 9.58
N LEU A 116 5.22 -6.33 8.63
CA LEU A 116 4.93 -7.68 8.13
C LEU A 116 4.99 -8.73 9.23
N TYR A 117 6.02 -8.72 10.07
CA TYR A 117 6.13 -9.65 11.20
C TYR A 117 4.98 -9.47 12.19
N LYS A 118 4.59 -8.23 12.50
CA LYS A 118 3.44 -7.96 13.37
C LYS A 118 2.16 -8.55 12.78
N MET A 119 1.88 -8.29 11.50
CA MET A 119 0.71 -8.87 10.82
C MET A 119 0.74 -10.40 10.80
N HIS A 120 1.92 -11.00 10.58
CA HIS A 120 2.09 -12.45 10.60
C HIS A 120 1.82 -13.04 12.00
N GLN A 121 2.39 -12.45 13.05
CA GLN A 121 2.17 -12.86 14.45
C GLN A 121 0.70 -12.74 14.87
N GLU A 122 -0.01 -11.75 14.34
CA GLU A 122 -1.45 -11.56 14.56
C GLU A 122 -2.32 -12.46 13.67
N ASN A 123 -1.74 -13.29 12.78
CA ASN A 123 -2.44 -14.09 11.76
C ASN A 123 -3.31 -13.25 10.80
N ARG A 124 -2.86 -12.03 10.48
CA ARG A 124 -3.57 -11.06 9.63
C ARG A 124 -2.89 -10.80 8.30
N LEU A 125 -1.68 -11.32 8.10
CA LEU A 125 -0.96 -11.16 6.84
C LEU A 125 -1.72 -11.89 5.73
N LEU A 126 -2.21 -11.14 4.74
CA LEU A 126 -3.11 -11.65 3.69
C LEU A 126 -2.38 -12.47 2.62
N VAL A 127 -1.09 -12.19 2.38
CA VAL A 127 -0.29 -12.83 1.33
C VAL A 127 1.13 -13.17 1.80
N PRO A 128 1.83 -14.12 1.16
CA PRO A 128 3.25 -14.35 1.43
C PRO A 128 4.09 -13.09 1.26
N ALA A 129 5.10 -12.92 2.12
CA ALA A 129 6.02 -11.79 2.07
C ALA A 129 7.48 -12.24 2.02
N ILE A 130 8.28 -11.57 1.21
CA ILE A 130 9.73 -11.74 1.12
C ILE A 130 10.40 -10.55 1.81
N ASN A 131 11.16 -10.83 2.86
CA ASN A 131 12.02 -9.85 3.52
C ASN A 131 13.31 -9.68 2.71
N VAL A 132 13.37 -8.60 1.92
CA VAL A 132 14.57 -8.24 1.14
C VAL A 132 15.59 -7.54 2.02
N ASN A 133 15.14 -6.76 3.01
CA ASN A 133 15.97 -6.01 3.93
C ASN A 133 17.08 -6.86 4.58
N ASP A 134 16.72 -8.04 5.06
CA ASP A 134 17.61 -8.92 5.82
C ASP A 134 18.47 -9.83 4.93
N SER A 135 18.37 -9.68 3.61
CA SER A 135 19.38 -10.27 2.73
C SER A 135 20.76 -9.67 3.07
N VAL A 136 21.81 -10.50 2.99
CA VAL A 136 23.17 -10.09 3.39
C VAL A 136 23.63 -8.87 2.60
N THR A 137 23.33 -8.84 1.30
CA THR A 137 23.75 -7.77 0.40
C THR A 137 22.95 -6.49 0.53
N LYS A 138 21.78 -6.51 1.20
CA LYS A 138 20.97 -5.31 1.48
C LYS A 138 21.23 -4.79 2.88
N SER A 139 21.21 -5.66 3.89
CA SER A 139 21.44 -5.23 5.28
C SER A 139 22.84 -4.68 5.55
N LYS A 140 23.83 -4.97 4.69
CA LYS A 140 25.23 -4.58 4.85
C LYS A 140 25.72 -3.50 3.88
N PHE A 141 24.94 -3.15 2.86
CA PHE A 141 25.30 -2.19 1.83
C PHE A 141 24.12 -1.28 1.51
#